data_AF-A5FZW0-F1
#
_entry.id   AF-A5FZW0-F1
#
_cell.length_a   1.000
_cell.length_b   1.000
_cell.length_c   1.000
_cell.angle_alpha   90.00
_cell.angle_beta   90.00
_cell.angle_gamma   90.00
#
_symmetry.space_group_name_H-M   'P 1'
#
loop_
_entity.id
_entity.type
_entity.pdbx_description
1 polymer ?
#
loop_
_entity_poly.entity_id
_entity_poly.type
_entity_poly.pdbx_seq_one_letter_code
_entity_poly.pdbx_strand_id
1 'polypeptide(L)'
;MSKPNHPRTLADSEAEAVLRNLRCSPRKLNVVAASIRNKPAGKAVADLTFSKRRIAKDVKKALESAIANAENNHQLDVDRLVVTTADVGRSIVMRRFHARGRGRAARVEKWFSHLRIVVAERDIETKADRRARRAAAKPAASASPAANEGVPA
;
A
#
# COMPACT_ATOMS: atom_id res chain seq x y z
N MET A 1 39.43 11.48 -3.10
CA MET A 1 38.42 11.19 -2.06
C MET A 1 37.12 10.77 -2.74
N SER A 2 36.68 9.53 -2.58
CA SER A 2 35.36 9.09 -3.04
C SER A 2 34.28 9.70 -2.15
N LYS A 3 33.11 10.03 -2.72
CA LYS A 3 31.93 10.40 -1.93
C LYS A 3 31.47 9.16 -1.13
N PRO A 4 31.02 9.31 0.13
CA PRO A 4 30.46 8.19 0.88
C PRO A 4 29.17 7.68 0.21
N ASN A 5 28.91 6.37 0.32
CA ASN A 5 27.69 5.76 -0.19
C ASN A 5 26.46 6.32 0.54
N HIS A 6 25.37 6.58 -0.18
CA HIS A 6 24.11 7.04 0.43
C HIS A 6 23.49 5.93 1.29
N PRO A 7 23.13 6.20 2.56
CA PRO A 7 22.51 5.20 3.41
C PRO A 7 21.14 4.79 2.87
N ARG A 8 20.69 3.60 3.29
CA ARG A 8 19.35 3.11 2.99
C ARG A 8 18.31 3.99 3.67
N THR A 9 17.28 4.41 2.94
CA THR A 9 16.21 5.30 3.46
C THR A 9 15.14 4.56 4.27
N LEU A 10 14.99 3.25 4.05
CA LEU A 10 13.97 2.41 4.72
C LEU A 10 14.54 1.75 5.96
N ALA A 11 13.67 1.49 6.94
CA ALA A 11 14.02 0.73 8.14
C ALA A 11 14.28 -0.75 7.82
N ASP A 12 14.95 -1.46 8.72
CA ASP A 12 15.28 -2.88 8.54
C ASP A 12 14.04 -3.79 8.55
N SER A 13 12.96 -3.33 9.19
CA SER A 13 11.65 -3.99 9.20
C SER A 13 10.82 -3.76 7.93
N GLU A 14 11.37 -3.07 6.93
CA GLU A 14 10.69 -2.78 5.66
C GLU A 14 11.45 -3.37 4.48
N ALA A 15 10.70 -3.92 3.53
CA ALA A 15 11.22 -4.42 2.26
C ALA A 15 10.61 -3.66 1.09
N GLU A 16 11.42 -3.40 0.06
CA GLU A 16 11.00 -2.68 -1.14
C GLU A 16 11.12 -3.56 -2.39
N ALA A 17 10.17 -3.39 -3.31
CA ALA A 17 10.29 -3.83 -4.69
C ALA A 17 9.93 -2.68 -5.64
N VAL A 18 10.77 -2.49 -6.67
CA VAL A 18 10.56 -1.47 -7.69
C VAL A 18 10.47 -2.11 -9.07
N LEU A 19 9.31 -1.95 -9.70
CA LEU A 19 9.09 -2.35 -11.08
C LEU A 19 9.25 -1.13 -11.99
N ARG A 20 10.31 -1.15 -12.83
CA ARG A 20 10.70 -0.03 -13.68
C ARG A 20 10.19 -0.17 -15.11
N ASN A 21 9.96 0.97 -15.77
CA ASN A 21 9.62 1.06 -17.19
C ASN A 21 8.39 0.24 -17.59
N LEU A 22 7.34 0.25 -16.76
CA LEU A 22 6.06 -0.35 -17.10
C LEU A 22 5.36 0.46 -18.17
N ARG A 23 4.97 -0.20 -19.27
CA ARG A 23 4.21 0.41 -20.36
C ARG A 23 2.73 0.62 -19.98
N CYS A 24 2.50 1.51 -19.04
CA CYS A 24 1.19 1.89 -18.56
C CYS A 24 1.15 3.39 -18.24
N SER A 25 -0.02 4.00 -18.39
CA SER A 25 -0.26 5.35 -17.86
C SER A 25 -0.25 5.31 -16.33
N PRO A 26 0.41 6.28 -15.67
CA PRO A 26 0.49 6.32 -14.22
C PRO A 26 -0.90 6.40 -13.58
N ARG A 27 -1.85 7.09 -14.23
CA ARG A 27 -3.24 7.18 -13.76
C ARG A 27 -3.90 5.81 -13.64
N LYS A 28 -3.79 4.95 -14.67
CA LYS A 28 -4.41 3.61 -14.68
C LYS A 28 -3.75 2.68 -13.66
N LEU A 29 -2.43 2.79 -13.53
CA LEU A 29 -1.65 2.00 -12.58
C LEU A 29 -1.98 2.42 -11.14
N ASN A 30 -2.14 3.72 -10.86
CA ASN A 30 -2.50 4.25 -9.55
C ASN A 30 -3.84 3.71 -9.03
N VAL A 31 -4.84 3.48 -9.90
CA VAL A 31 -6.11 2.90 -9.44
C VAL A 31 -5.95 1.45 -8.98
N VAL A 32 -4.94 0.72 -9.47
CA VAL A 32 -4.62 -0.63 -8.99
C VAL A 32 -3.75 -0.55 -7.74
N ALA A 33 -2.71 0.30 -7.73
CA ALA A 33 -1.85 0.50 -6.56
C ALA A 33 -2.65 0.96 -5.33
N ALA A 34 -3.58 1.91 -5.51
CA ALA A 34 -4.47 2.38 -4.45
C ALA A 34 -5.32 1.26 -3.83
N SER A 35 -5.66 0.22 -4.62
CA SER A 35 -6.49 -0.88 -4.14
C SER A 35 -5.76 -1.83 -3.19
N ILE A 36 -4.43 -1.84 -3.18
CA ILE A 36 -3.61 -2.72 -2.32
C ILE A 36 -2.98 -2.01 -1.13
N ARG A 37 -2.99 -0.67 -1.08
CA ARG A 37 -2.43 0.10 0.05
C ARG A 37 -3.12 -0.26 1.36
N ASN A 38 -2.33 -0.39 2.43
CA ASN A 38 -2.79 -0.71 3.78
C ASN A 38 -3.59 -2.03 3.90
N LYS A 39 -3.42 -2.95 2.95
CA LYS A 39 -3.98 -4.31 3.04
C LYS A 39 -2.89 -5.30 3.47
N PRO A 40 -3.26 -6.39 4.17
CA PRO A 40 -2.32 -7.47 4.42
C PRO A 40 -1.92 -8.11 3.09
N ALA A 41 -0.66 -8.54 3.01
CA ALA A 41 -0.03 -9.01 1.78
C ALA A 41 -0.83 -10.15 1.11
N GLY A 42 -1.24 -11.15 1.89
CA GLY A 42 -2.05 -12.27 1.38
C GLY A 42 -3.38 -11.83 0.75
N LYS A 43 -4.10 -10.89 1.39
CA LYS A 43 -5.35 -10.34 0.83
C LYS A 43 -5.11 -9.52 -0.42
N ALA A 44 -4.03 -8.74 -0.46
CA ALA A 44 -3.66 -7.97 -1.64
C ALA A 44 -3.35 -8.87 -2.85
N VAL A 45 -2.65 -9.99 -2.65
CA VAL A 45 -2.39 -11.00 -3.70
C VAL A 45 -3.69 -11.61 -4.22
N ALA A 46 -4.63 -11.94 -3.33
CA ALA A 46 -5.94 -12.45 -3.73
C ALA A 46 -6.73 -11.42 -4.56
N ASP A 47 -6.81 -10.17 -4.09
CA ASP A 47 -7.51 -9.08 -4.78
C ASP A 47 -6.94 -8.83 -6.19
N LEU A 48 -5.60 -8.89 -6.34
CA LEU A 48 -4.94 -8.74 -7.63
C LEU A 48 -5.16 -9.93 -8.57
N THR A 49 -5.26 -11.15 -8.02
CA THR A 49 -5.49 -12.37 -8.80
C THR A 49 -6.86 -12.34 -9.50
N PHE A 50 -7.89 -11.86 -8.80
CA PHE A 50 -9.25 -11.78 -9.35
C PHE A 50 -9.60 -10.43 -9.99
N SER A 51 -8.63 -9.53 -10.13
CA SER A 51 -8.87 -8.21 -10.73
C SER A 51 -9.05 -8.33 -12.25
N LYS A 52 -10.12 -7.74 -12.78
CA LYS A 52 -10.40 -7.67 -14.24
C LYS A 52 -9.41 -6.80 -15.01
N ARG A 53 -8.56 -6.03 -14.34
CA ARG A 53 -7.64 -5.07 -14.98
C ARG A 53 -6.38 -5.78 -15.45
N ARG A 54 -6.01 -5.62 -16.74
CA ARG A 54 -4.76 -6.16 -17.32
C ARG A 54 -3.52 -5.92 -16.46
N ILE A 55 -3.41 -4.72 -15.89
CA ILE A 55 -2.24 -4.25 -15.13
C ILE A 55 -2.06 -5.04 -13.82
N ALA A 56 -3.13 -5.66 -13.30
CA ALA A 56 -3.07 -6.38 -12.03
C ALA A 56 -2.06 -7.53 -12.04
N LYS A 57 -1.85 -8.19 -13.20
CA LYS A 57 -0.83 -9.23 -13.36
C LYS A 57 0.58 -8.71 -13.09
N ASP A 58 0.91 -7.52 -13.59
CA ASP A 58 2.22 -6.91 -13.42
C ASP A 58 2.43 -6.42 -11.97
N VAL A 59 1.37 -5.85 -11.37
CA VAL A 59 1.39 -5.43 -9.95
C VAL A 59 1.51 -6.63 -9.02
N LYS A 60 0.84 -7.75 -9.33
CA LYS A 60 0.93 -9.00 -8.56
C LYS A 60 2.37 -9.51 -8.49
N LYS A 61 3.05 -9.58 -9.65
CA LYS A 61 4.46 -9.97 -9.70
C LYS A 61 5.37 -9.05 -8.87
N ALA A 62 5.11 -7.75 -8.91
CA ALA A 62 5.88 -6.80 -8.10
C ALA A 62 5.65 -7.00 -6.59
N LEU A 63 4.40 -7.29 -6.19
CA LEU A 63 4.06 -7.58 -4.79
C LEU A 63 4.67 -8.90 -4.31
N GLU A 64 4.60 -9.96 -5.13
CA GLU A 64 5.26 -11.25 -4.85
C GLU A 64 6.78 -11.08 -4.71
N SER A 65 7.39 -10.25 -5.54
CA SER A 65 8.81 -9.89 -5.39
C SER A 65 9.09 -9.12 -4.10
N ALA A 66 8.20 -8.24 -3.65
CA ALA A 66 8.36 -7.53 -2.37
C ALA A 66 8.28 -8.48 -1.17
N ILE A 67 7.33 -9.44 -1.21
CA ILE A 67 7.19 -10.49 -0.19
C ILE A 67 8.45 -11.35 -0.15
N ALA A 68 8.95 -11.80 -1.30
CA ALA A 68 10.18 -12.59 -1.37
C ALA A 68 11.40 -11.82 -0.85
N ASN A 69 11.47 -10.50 -1.07
CA ASN A 69 12.55 -9.67 -0.50
C ASN A 69 12.44 -9.56 1.02
N ALA A 70 11.22 -9.45 1.56
CA ALA A 70 10.98 -9.39 3.00
C ALA A 70 11.40 -10.70 3.69
N GLU A 71 11.07 -11.85 3.11
CA GLU A 71 11.42 -13.16 3.61
C GLU A 71 12.94 -13.40 3.54
N ASN A 72 13.54 -13.24 2.35
CA ASN A 72 14.93 -13.65 2.12
C ASN A 72 15.96 -12.67 2.68
N ASN A 73 15.71 -11.36 2.62
CA ASN A 73 16.72 -10.36 3.00
C ASN A 73 16.51 -9.79 4.41
N HIS A 74 15.26 -9.71 4.88
CA HIS A 74 14.92 -9.10 6.16
C HIS A 74 14.39 -10.10 7.19
N GLN A 75 14.22 -11.38 6.81
CA GLN A 75 13.73 -12.46 7.67
C GLN A 75 12.41 -12.11 8.38
N LEU A 76 11.52 -11.38 7.69
CA LEU A 76 10.21 -10.97 8.21
C LEU A 76 9.18 -12.09 8.01
N ASP A 77 8.22 -12.17 8.93
CA ASP A 77 7.11 -13.13 8.84
C ASP A 77 6.12 -12.72 7.73
N VAL A 78 6.00 -13.58 6.72
CA VAL A 78 5.16 -13.39 5.53
C VAL A 78 3.69 -13.15 5.89
N ASP A 79 3.20 -13.78 6.95
CA ASP A 79 1.79 -13.70 7.37
C ASP A 79 1.45 -12.36 8.03
N ARG A 80 2.46 -11.65 8.55
CA ARG A 80 2.33 -10.35 9.23
C ARG A 80 2.64 -9.16 8.31
N LEU A 81 2.97 -9.42 7.05
CA LEU A 81 3.29 -8.36 6.10
C LEU A 81 2.06 -7.55 5.72
N VAL A 82 2.20 -6.23 5.81
CA VAL A 82 1.22 -5.25 5.32
C VAL A 82 1.87 -4.37 4.26
N VAL A 83 1.12 -4.07 3.21
CA VAL A 83 1.56 -3.09 2.20
C VAL A 83 1.46 -1.69 2.79
N THR A 84 2.57 -1.14 3.27
CA THR A 84 2.66 0.22 3.80
C THR A 84 2.38 1.24 2.70
N THR A 85 3.12 1.12 1.60
CA THR A 85 3.10 2.13 0.53
C THR A 85 3.12 1.46 -0.84
N ALA A 86 2.30 1.97 -1.75
CA ALA A 86 2.29 1.56 -3.15
C ALA A 86 2.22 2.81 -4.04
N ASP A 87 3.39 3.30 -4.44
CA ASP A 87 3.57 4.55 -5.15
C ASP A 87 3.80 4.34 -6.65
N VAL A 88 3.40 5.35 -7.41
CA VAL A 88 3.43 5.32 -8.87
C VAL A 88 4.17 6.54 -9.39
N GLY A 89 5.36 6.30 -9.94
CA GLY A 89 6.17 7.32 -10.58
C GLY A 89 5.87 7.43 -12.08
N ARG A 90 5.92 8.65 -12.62
CA ARG A 90 5.98 8.86 -14.07
C ARG A 90 7.38 8.49 -14.57
N SER A 91 7.47 7.80 -15.69
CA SER A 91 8.73 7.51 -16.38
C SER A 91 8.78 8.27 -17.72
N ILE A 92 9.65 7.83 -18.63
CA ILE A 92 9.73 8.38 -19.99
C ILE A 92 8.36 8.38 -20.66
N VAL A 93 8.08 9.45 -21.41
CA VAL A 93 6.87 9.54 -22.23
C VAL A 93 7.30 9.66 -23.68
N MET A 94 7.03 8.60 -24.45
CA MET A 94 7.33 8.59 -25.86
C MET A 94 6.28 9.41 -26.62
N ARG A 95 6.74 10.50 -27.22
CA ARG A 95 5.93 11.39 -28.06
C ARG A 95 5.89 10.82 -29.48
N ARG A 96 4.69 10.67 -30.05
CA ARG A 96 4.44 10.23 -31.43
C ARG A 96 3.54 11.24 -32.12
N PHE A 97 3.65 11.35 -33.43
CA PHE A 97 2.70 12.14 -34.21
C PHE A 97 1.51 11.28 -34.62
N HIS A 98 0.36 11.91 -34.83
CA HIS A 98 -0.82 11.32 -35.43
C HIS A 98 -1.40 12.33 -36.40
N ALA A 99 -1.49 11.95 -37.68
CA ALA A 99 -2.03 12.80 -38.73
C ALA A 99 -3.52 13.11 -38.46
N ARG A 100 -3.93 14.34 -38.73
CA ARG A 100 -5.32 14.81 -38.65
C ARG A 100 -5.70 15.47 -39.97
N GLY A 101 -7.01 15.62 -40.20
CA GLY A 101 -7.52 16.28 -41.40
C GLY A 101 -7.02 17.73 -41.54
N ARG A 102 -7.02 18.23 -42.78
CA ARG A 102 -6.59 19.60 -43.16
C ARG A 102 -5.12 19.91 -42.82
N GLY A 103 -4.21 18.95 -43.04
CA GLY A 103 -2.75 19.15 -42.84
C GLY A 103 -2.32 19.31 -41.39
N ARG A 104 -3.18 19.03 -40.40
CA ARG A 104 -2.86 19.16 -38.99
C ARG A 104 -2.21 17.88 -38.44
N ALA A 105 -1.35 18.02 -37.43
CA ALA A 105 -0.81 16.90 -36.67
C ALA A 105 -1.18 17.03 -35.19
N ALA A 106 -1.53 15.92 -34.55
CA ALA A 106 -1.73 15.82 -33.12
C ALA A 106 -0.63 14.98 -32.48
N ARG A 107 -0.29 15.25 -31.22
CA ARG A 107 0.63 14.42 -30.45
C ARG A 107 -0.12 13.26 -29.79
N VAL A 108 0.43 12.06 -29.88
CA VAL A 108 0.04 10.90 -29.07
C VAL A 108 1.17 10.56 -28.11
N GLU A 109 0.82 10.42 -26.83
CA GLU A 109 1.78 10.10 -25.77
C GLU A 109 1.67 8.64 -25.36
N LYS A 110 2.78 7.90 -25.48
CA LYS A 110 2.90 6.53 -24.97
C LYS A 110 3.65 6.59 -23.64
N TRP A 111 2.89 6.44 -22.56
CA TRP A 111 3.35 6.58 -21.19
C TRP A 111 4.07 5.34 -20.69
N PHE A 112 5.16 5.56 -19.98
CA PHE A 112 5.76 4.58 -19.08
C PHE A 112 5.66 5.07 -17.63
N SER A 113 5.66 4.13 -16.70
CA SER A 113 5.56 4.39 -15.27
C SER A 113 6.51 3.49 -14.48
N HIS A 114 6.83 3.92 -13.27
CA HIS A 114 7.48 3.11 -12.25
C HIS A 114 6.46 2.77 -11.16
N LEU A 115 6.55 1.57 -10.60
CA LEU A 115 5.76 1.16 -9.45
C LEU A 115 6.72 0.78 -8.32
N ARG A 116 6.49 1.36 -7.15
CA ARG A 116 7.24 1.09 -5.92
C ARG A 116 6.27 0.52 -4.90
N ILE A 117 6.57 -0.67 -4.39
CA ILE A 117 5.82 -1.30 -3.30
C ILE A 117 6.78 -1.42 -2.12
N VAL A 118 6.32 -0.96 -0.95
CA VAL A 118 7.00 -1.15 0.33
C VAL A 118 6.07 -1.98 1.21
N VAL A 119 6.61 -3.08 1.74
CA VAL A 119 5.95 -3.95 2.71
C VAL A 119 6.68 -3.81 4.05
N ALA A 120 5.92 -3.86 5.14
CA ALA A 120 6.46 -3.84 6.49
C ALA A 120 5.74 -4.89 7.33
N GLU A 121 6.44 -5.46 8.30
CA GLU A 121 5.81 -6.26 9.34
C GLU A 121 4.97 -5.34 10.24
N ARG A 122 3.70 -5.70 10.46
CA ARG A 122 2.84 -5.03 11.44
C ARG A 122 2.07 -6.08 12.21
N ASP A 123 1.98 -5.91 13.52
CA ASP A 123 1.03 -6.65 14.34
C ASP A 123 -0.38 -6.21 13.95
N ILE A 124 -1.05 -7.05 13.15
CA ILE A 124 -2.42 -6.79 12.72
C ILE A 124 -3.32 -7.00 13.94
N GLU A 125 -3.65 -5.91 14.65
CA GLU A 125 -4.71 -5.96 15.65
C GLU A 125 -6.02 -6.37 14.97
N THR A 126 -6.43 -7.62 15.22
CA THR A 126 -7.70 -8.11 14.74
C THR A 126 -8.83 -7.33 15.40
N LYS A 127 -10.00 -7.33 14.77
CA LYS A 127 -11.19 -6.68 15.36
C LYS A 127 -11.53 -7.27 16.73
N ALA A 128 -11.13 -8.51 17.00
CA ALA A 128 -11.24 -9.13 18.31
C ALA A 128 -10.36 -8.40 19.34
N ASP A 129 -9.09 -8.15 19.01
CA ASP A 129 -8.14 -7.42 19.89
C ASP A 129 -8.61 -5.99 20.15
N ARG A 130 -9.12 -5.30 19.11
CA ARG A 130 -9.71 -3.95 19.27
C ARG A 130 -10.97 -3.96 20.12
N ARG A 131 -11.81 -5.00 20.00
CA ARG A 131 -13.00 -5.19 20.84
C ARG A 131 -12.60 -5.50 22.28
N ALA A 132 -11.59 -6.34 22.51
CA ALA A 132 -11.06 -6.64 23.83
C ALA A 132 -10.48 -5.38 24.49
N ARG A 133 -9.68 -4.58 23.76
CA ARG A 133 -9.20 -3.28 24.23
C ARG A 133 -10.34 -2.31 24.52
N ARG A 134 -11.36 -2.21 23.66
CA ARG A 134 -12.55 -1.38 23.90
C ARG A 134 -13.38 -1.85 25.10
N ALA A 135 -13.47 -3.16 25.32
CA ALA A 135 -14.16 -3.74 26.47
C ALA A 135 -13.39 -3.47 27.78
N ALA A 136 -12.06 -3.63 27.76
CA ALA A 136 -11.19 -3.36 28.90
C ALA A 136 -11.09 -1.86 29.22
N ALA A 137 -11.19 -0.97 28.21
CA ALA A 137 -11.14 0.47 28.38
C ALA A 137 -12.50 1.10 28.77
N LYS A 138 -13.57 0.32 28.94
CA LYS A 138 -14.85 0.85 29.43
C LYS A 138 -14.74 0.99 30.96
N PRO A 139 -14.68 2.22 31.52
CA PRO A 139 -14.75 2.37 32.95
C PRO A 139 -16.12 1.86 33.42
N ALA A 140 -16.13 1.03 34.46
CA ALA A 140 -17.34 0.70 35.18
C ALA A 140 -17.97 2.03 35.62
N ALA A 141 -19.09 2.42 34.98
CA ALA A 141 -19.92 3.49 35.47
C ALA A 141 -20.36 3.06 36.87
N SER A 142 -19.65 3.61 37.86
CA SER A 142 -19.91 3.48 39.28
C SER A 142 -21.39 3.75 39.51
N ALA A 143 -22.05 2.76 40.08
CA ALA A 143 -23.34 2.91 40.72
C ALA A 143 -23.24 4.08 41.72
N SER A 144 -23.94 5.18 41.43
CA SER A 144 -24.23 6.17 42.47
C SER A 144 -25.10 5.49 43.52
N PRO A 145 -24.67 5.44 44.80
CA PRO A 145 -25.51 4.89 45.85
C PRO A 145 -26.66 5.86 46.12
N ALA A 146 -27.88 5.34 46.07
CA ALA A 146 -29.04 5.97 46.67
C ALA A 146 -28.82 6.02 48.19
N ALA A 147 -28.70 7.22 48.78
CA ALA A 147 -28.98 7.50 50.20
C ALA A 147 -28.52 8.92 50.58
N ASN A 148 -29.46 9.86 50.69
CA ASN A 148 -29.56 10.85 51.76
C ASN A 148 -30.92 11.56 51.57
N GLU A 149 -32.00 11.02 52.11
CA GLU A 149 -32.49 11.35 53.46
C GLU A 149 -32.54 12.86 53.72
N GLY A 150 -33.75 13.39 53.68
CA GLY A 150 -34.28 14.27 54.72
C GLY A 150 -33.85 15.72 54.72
N VAL A 151 -34.69 16.60 54.14
CA VAL A 151 -35.06 17.86 54.80
C VAL A 151 -36.55 18.12 54.56
N PRO A 152 -37.40 18.06 55.59
CA PRO A 152 -38.75 18.63 55.56
C PRO A 152 -38.79 19.98 56.31
N ALA A 153 -39.28 21.02 55.65
CA ALA A 153 -40.02 22.17 56.19
C ALA A 153 -40.57 22.98 55.01
#